data_AF-A0A932GDL0-F1
#
_entry.id   AF-A0A932GDL0-F1
#
_cell.length_a   1.000
_cell.length_b   1.000
_cell.length_c   1.000
_cell.angle_alpha   90.00
_cell.angle_beta   90.00
_cell.angle_gamma   90.00
#
_symmetry.space_group_name_H-M   'P 1'
#
loop_
_entity.id
_entity.type
_entity.pdbx_description
1 polymer ?
#
loop_
_entity_poly.entity_id
_entity_poly.type
_entity_poly.pdbx_seq_one_letter_code
_entity_poly.pdbx_strand_id
1 'polypeptide(L)'
;MINGPANLCGFSEDSRSLIVSNESKTITKYDFCSSYGTGSAAVAADARGRQYVLLKYLEGRGTNATTEYLAIFKIAPELFEYVRVPIASGAGPTSRWEYAYSIDTPPKGGLRIVFKQRIVQQAPKLDQPISVPTEKLRVLLVDVPGS
;
A
#
# COMPACT_ATOMS: atom_id res chain seq x y z
N MET A 1 -34.69 -7.83 -7.49
CA MET A 1 -34.01 -7.46 -6.22
C MET A 1 -32.52 -7.61 -6.44
N ILE A 2 -31.77 -6.52 -6.57
CA ILE A 2 -30.31 -6.55 -6.69
C ILE A 2 -29.75 -6.31 -5.30
N ASN A 3 -29.37 -7.39 -4.61
CA ASN A 3 -28.54 -7.32 -3.40
C ASN A 3 -27.10 -7.06 -3.85
N GLY A 4 -26.78 -5.82 -4.24
CA GLY A 4 -25.40 -5.38 -4.33
C GLY A 4 -24.87 -5.12 -2.92
N PRO A 5 -23.60 -5.44 -2.60
CA PRO A 5 -23.05 -5.11 -1.29
C PRO A 5 -23.18 -3.60 -1.08
N ALA A 6 -23.70 -3.21 0.09
CA ALA A 6 -23.77 -1.82 0.51
C ALA A 6 -22.39 -1.19 0.29
N ASN A 7 -22.32 -0.15 -0.53
CA ASN A 7 -21.08 0.49 -0.89
C ASN A 7 -20.52 1.18 0.37
N LEU A 8 -19.61 0.51 1.08
CA LEU A 8 -18.98 1.02 2.31
C LEU A 8 -18.07 2.23 2.05
N CYS A 9 -17.80 2.52 0.78
CA CYS A 9 -17.01 3.65 0.36
C CYS A 9 -17.88 4.91 0.29
N GLY A 10 -17.32 6.05 0.70
CA GLY A 10 -18.02 7.34 0.59
C GLY A 10 -18.37 7.71 -0.86
N PHE A 11 -17.73 7.07 -1.84
CA PHE A 11 -17.97 7.24 -3.27
C PHE A 11 -17.97 5.88 -3.96
N SER A 12 -18.87 5.69 -4.93
CA SER A 12 -19.07 4.39 -5.54
C SER A 12 -17.91 3.97 -6.44
N GLU A 13 -17.25 4.91 -7.08
CA GLU A 13 -16.09 4.68 -7.93
C GLU A 13 -14.86 4.17 -7.14
N ASP A 14 -14.84 4.40 -5.82
CA ASP A 14 -13.73 3.99 -4.95
C ASP A 14 -13.81 2.52 -4.51
N SER A 15 -14.94 1.85 -4.75
CA SER A 15 -15.15 0.45 -4.36
C SER A 15 -14.24 -0.50 -5.13
N ARG A 16 -13.39 -1.26 -4.45
CA ARG A 16 -12.45 -2.19 -5.05
C ARG A 16 -12.45 -3.54 -4.34
N SER A 17 -12.06 -4.56 -5.10
CA SER A 17 -11.91 -5.93 -4.60
C SER A 17 -10.53 -6.46 -5.02
N LEU A 18 -9.74 -6.88 -4.04
CA LEU A 18 -8.57 -7.71 -4.27
C LEU A 18 -9.04 -9.17 -4.30
N ILE A 19 -8.83 -9.85 -5.42
CA ILE A 19 -9.16 -11.26 -5.59
C ILE A 19 -7.84 -12.02 -5.77
N VAL A 20 -7.59 -13.01 -4.92
CA VAL A 20 -6.44 -13.91 -5.04
C VAL A 20 -6.92 -15.25 -5.54
N SER A 21 -6.34 -15.74 -6.62
CA SER A 21 -6.73 -17.01 -7.25
C SER A 21 -5.52 -17.87 -7.62
N ASN A 22 -5.75 -19.18 -7.70
CA ASN A 22 -4.81 -20.15 -8.27
C ASN A 22 -5.49 -20.88 -9.43
N GLU A 23 -4.94 -20.74 -10.64
CA GLU A 23 -5.36 -21.32 -11.94
C GLU A 23 -6.78 -21.01 -12.43
N SER A 24 -7.75 -20.88 -11.53
CA SER A 24 -9.14 -20.40 -11.72
C SER A 24 -9.94 -20.40 -10.40
N LYS A 25 -9.39 -21.00 -9.34
CA LYS A 25 -10.05 -21.06 -8.03
C LYS A 25 -9.69 -19.83 -7.22
N THR A 26 -10.70 -19.04 -6.84
CA THR A 26 -10.54 -17.98 -5.84
C THR A 26 -10.12 -18.62 -4.52
N ILE A 27 -8.94 -18.21 -4.04
CA ILE A 27 -8.45 -18.55 -2.71
C ILE A 27 -9.17 -17.68 -1.68
N THR A 28 -9.21 -16.37 -1.94
CA THR A 28 -9.72 -15.38 -0.99
C THR A 28 -10.02 -14.04 -1.69
N LYS A 29 -10.79 -13.18 -1.02
CA LYS A 29 -11.21 -11.87 -1.50
C LYS A 29 -11.11 -10.86 -0.35
N TYR A 30 -10.64 -9.65 -0.66
CA TYR A 30 -10.62 -8.52 0.28
C TYR A 30 -11.22 -7.28 -0.40
N ASP A 31 -12.31 -6.77 0.16
CA ASP A 31 -12.99 -5.58 -0.33
C ASP A 31 -12.45 -4.34 0.41
N PHE A 32 -12.12 -3.29 -0.34
CA PHE A 32 -11.52 -2.06 0.18
C PHE A 32 -11.95 -0.83 -0.63
N CYS A 33 -11.70 0.34 -0.05
CA CYS A 33 -11.92 1.61 -0.73
C CYS A 33 -10.60 2.20 -1.19
N SER A 34 -10.54 2.64 -2.43
CA SER A 34 -9.38 3.34 -2.96
C SER A 34 -9.78 4.54 -3.79
N SER A 35 -9.27 5.70 -3.42
CA SER A 35 -9.67 6.97 -3.99
C SER A 35 -9.43 7.04 -5.50
N TYR A 36 -10.41 7.61 -6.20
CA TYR A 36 -10.46 7.70 -7.67
C TYR A 36 -10.43 6.34 -8.35
N GLY A 37 -10.80 5.28 -7.62
CA GLY A 37 -10.82 3.94 -8.15
C GLY A 37 -9.45 3.40 -8.58
N THR A 38 -8.37 3.96 -8.05
CA THR A 38 -7.00 3.54 -8.40
C THR A 38 -6.55 2.38 -7.52
N GLY A 39 -5.55 1.64 -7.94
CA GLY A 39 -4.98 0.57 -7.11
C GLY A 39 -4.16 -0.39 -7.95
N SER A 40 -3.14 -1.00 -7.34
CA SER A 40 -2.36 -2.03 -7.99
C SER A 40 -1.94 -3.08 -6.97
N ALA A 41 -1.84 -4.33 -7.40
CA ALA A 41 -1.40 -5.42 -6.55
C ALA A 41 -0.29 -6.21 -7.24
N ALA A 42 0.66 -6.70 -6.45
CA ALA A 42 1.69 -7.62 -6.89
C ALA A 42 1.81 -8.78 -5.90
N VAL A 43 2.29 -9.93 -6.38
CA VAL A 43 2.61 -11.07 -5.52
C VAL A 43 4.11 -11.14 -5.33
N ALA A 44 4.54 -11.38 -4.09
CA ALA A 44 5.92 -11.72 -3.76
C ALA A 44 5.95 -13.07 -3.03
N ALA A 45 7.03 -13.81 -3.19
CA ALA A 45 7.31 -15.02 -2.42
C ALA A 45 8.57 -14.79 -1.56
N ASP A 46 8.58 -15.33 -0.34
CA ASP A 46 9.80 -15.35 0.47
C ASP A 46 10.73 -16.52 0.08
N ALA A 47 11.89 -16.59 0.74
CA ALA A 47 12.88 -17.66 0.53
C ALA A 47 12.36 -19.08 0.89
N ARG A 48 11.20 -19.20 1.54
CA ARG A 48 10.55 -20.45 1.92
C ARG A 48 9.31 -20.75 1.05
N GLY A 49 9.05 -19.94 0.02
CA GLY A 49 7.89 -20.09 -0.87
C GLY A 49 6.57 -19.59 -0.28
N ARG A 50 6.57 -18.93 0.89
CA ARG A 50 5.37 -18.29 1.42
C ARG A 50 5.04 -17.07 0.57
N GLN A 51 3.78 -16.95 0.17
CA GLN A 51 3.34 -15.89 -0.75
C GLN A 51 2.64 -14.75 -0.01
N TYR A 52 2.85 -13.54 -0.53
CA TYR A 52 2.31 -12.30 0.00
C TYR A 52 1.72 -11.48 -1.13
N VAL A 53 0.61 -10.78 -0.87
CA VAL A 53 0.10 -9.72 -1.73
C VAL A 53 0.61 -8.39 -1.22
N LEU A 54 1.13 -7.59 -2.14
CA LEU A 54 1.49 -6.20 -1.93
C LEU A 54 0.46 -5.33 -2.64
N LEU A 55 -0.43 -4.72 -1.88
CA LEU A 55 -1.51 -3.88 -2.38
C LEU A 55 -1.13 -2.40 -2.22
N LYS A 56 -1.14 -1.66 -3.33
CA LYS A 56 -1.11 -0.20 -3.32
C LYS A 56 -2.49 0.37 -3.54
N TYR A 57 -2.86 1.35 -2.72
CA TYR A 57 -4.15 2.03 -2.84
C TYR A 57 -4.09 3.44 -2.25
N LEU A 58 -5.05 4.29 -2.62
CA LEU A 58 -5.14 5.68 -2.19
C LEU A 58 -6.26 5.86 -1.16
N GLU A 59 -6.03 6.71 -0.17
CA GLU A 59 -7.09 7.27 0.66
C GLU A 59 -7.04 8.80 0.67
N GLY A 60 -8.19 9.43 0.92
CA GLY A 60 -8.35 10.89 0.89
C GLY A 60 -8.73 11.42 -0.49
N ARG A 61 -8.97 12.73 -0.62
CA ARG A 61 -9.32 13.36 -1.90
C ARG A 61 -8.65 14.72 -2.06
N GLY A 62 -8.32 15.06 -3.30
CA GLY A 62 -7.61 16.28 -3.68
C GLY A 62 -6.12 16.02 -3.96
N THR A 63 -5.55 16.77 -4.90
CA THR A 63 -4.20 16.55 -5.46
C THR A 63 -3.09 16.44 -4.40
N ASN A 64 -3.22 17.16 -3.28
CA ASN A 64 -2.24 17.17 -2.17
C ASN A 64 -2.81 16.67 -0.84
N ALA A 65 -4.00 16.07 -0.86
CA ALA A 65 -4.68 15.52 0.32
C ALA A 65 -4.98 14.01 0.19
N THR A 66 -4.45 13.36 -0.86
CA THR A 66 -4.41 11.91 -0.97
C THR A 66 -3.15 11.32 -0.34
N THR A 67 -3.29 10.20 0.35
CA THR A 67 -2.20 9.36 0.85
C THR A 67 -2.21 8.03 0.12
N GLU A 68 -1.07 7.64 -0.46
CA GLU A 68 -0.86 6.31 -1.02
C GLU A 68 -0.30 5.38 0.05
N TYR A 69 -0.89 4.21 0.18
CA TYR A 69 -0.49 3.17 1.12
C TYR A 69 0.04 1.96 0.37
N LEU A 70 1.04 1.30 0.98
CA LEU A 70 1.41 -0.07 0.70
C LEU A 70 0.91 -0.93 1.86
N ALA A 71 -0.06 -1.80 1.59
CA ALA A 71 -0.53 -2.84 2.50
C ALA A 71 -0.01 -4.21 2.07
N ILE A 72 0.33 -5.04 3.05
CA ILE A 72 0.90 -6.38 2.80
C ILE A 72 0.06 -7.41 3.48
N PHE A 73 -0.41 -8.36 2.68
CA PHE A 73 -1.22 -9.47 3.13
C PHE A 73 -0.45 -10.75 2.92
N LYS A 74 -0.53 -11.67 3.87
CA LYS A 74 -0.09 -13.05 3.62
C LYS A 74 -1.19 -13.80 2.89
N ILE A 75 -0.83 -14.53 1.85
CA ILE A 75 -1.78 -15.40 1.15
C ILE A 75 -1.97 -16.65 1.99
N ALA A 76 -3.15 -16.74 2.61
CA ALA A 76 -3.67 -17.87 3.35
C ALA A 76 -5.18 -18.00 2.99
N PRO A 77 -5.93 -18.98 3.50
CA PRO A 77 -7.37 -19.06 3.26
C PRO A 77 -8.12 -17.75 3.59
N GLU A 78 -7.59 -16.98 4.55
CA GLU A 78 -8.01 -15.61 4.84
C GLU A 78 -6.84 -14.64 4.62
N LEU A 79 -7.13 -13.46 4.06
CA LEU A 79 -6.13 -12.39 3.94
C LEU A 79 -5.93 -11.72 5.28
N PHE A 80 -4.73 -11.88 5.84
CA PHE A 80 -4.32 -11.18 7.04
C PHE A 80 -3.42 -10.01 6.67
N GLU A 81 -3.85 -8.77 6.95
CA GLU A 81 -3.03 -7.58 6.80
C GLU A 81 -1.93 -7.60 7.87
N TYR A 82 -0.68 -7.77 7.46
CA TYR A 82 0.46 -7.72 8.36
C TYR A 82 0.88 -6.29 8.66
N VAL A 83 0.81 -5.44 7.64
CA VAL A 83 1.30 -4.08 7.75
C VAL A 83 0.66 -3.21 6.69
N ARG A 84 0.52 -1.94 7.06
CA ARG A 84 0.12 -0.86 6.19
C ARG A 84 1.02 0.33 6.44
N VAL A 85 1.67 0.82 5.38
CA VAL A 85 2.62 1.94 5.48
C VAL A 85 2.25 3.00 4.43
N PRO A 86 2.14 4.28 4.81
CA PRO A 86 2.00 5.33 3.82
C PRO A 86 3.31 5.45 3.03
N ILE A 87 3.22 5.34 1.70
CA ILE A 87 4.35 5.44 0.76
C ILE A 87 4.34 6.76 -0.02
N ALA A 88 3.25 7.52 0.03
CA ALA A 88 3.25 8.93 -0.40
C ALA A 88 2.15 9.70 0.31
N SER A 89 2.37 10.97 0.62
CA SER A 89 1.33 11.84 1.18
C SER A 89 1.63 13.32 0.93
N GLY A 90 0.69 14.19 1.29
CA GLY A 90 0.88 15.63 1.29
C GLY A 90 1.99 16.05 2.26
N ALA A 91 2.86 16.94 1.81
CA ALA A 91 3.91 17.58 2.61
C ALA A 91 3.66 19.10 2.78
N GLY A 92 2.58 19.61 2.21
CA GLY A 92 2.19 21.01 2.22
C GLY A 92 1.16 21.30 1.11
N PRO A 93 0.75 22.56 0.93
CA PRO A 93 -0.30 22.92 -0.03
C PRO A 93 0.01 22.56 -1.49
N THR A 94 1.29 22.49 -1.86
CA THR A 94 1.78 22.25 -3.23
C THR A 94 2.83 21.15 -3.33
N SER A 95 3.11 20.44 -2.24
CA SER A 95 4.23 19.50 -2.15
C SER A 95 3.78 18.14 -1.63
N ARG A 96 4.43 17.09 -2.11
CA ARG A 96 4.21 15.72 -1.68
C ARG A 96 5.54 15.10 -1.28
N TRP A 97 5.51 14.20 -0.30
CA TRP A 97 6.61 13.28 -0.04
C TRP A 97 6.23 11.90 -0.57
N GLU A 98 7.24 11.13 -0.96
CA GLU A 98 7.09 9.74 -1.39
C GLU A 98 8.22 8.89 -0.81
N TYR A 99 8.02 7.58 -0.73
CA TYR A 99 9.05 6.58 -0.51
C TYR A 99 9.26 5.79 -1.79
N ALA A 100 10.48 5.82 -2.32
CA ALA A 100 10.95 4.71 -3.13
C ALA A 100 11.16 3.52 -2.20
N TYR A 101 10.80 2.31 -2.63
CA TYR A 101 11.04 1.13 -1.81
C TYR A 101 11.50 -0.07 -2.63
N SER A 102 12.26 -0.95 -1.98
CA SER A 102 12.65 -2.26 -2.51
C SER A 102 12.21 -3.36 -1.56
N ILE A 103 12.01 -4.56 -2.10
CA ILE A 103 11.63 -5.75 -1.35
C ILE A 103 12.76 -6.76 -1.53
N ASP A 104 13.33 -7.19 -0.42
CA ASP A 104 14.30 -8.27 -0.35
C ASP A 104 13.67 -9.48 0.34
N THR A 105 14.21 -10.67 0.06
CA THR A 105 13.79 -11.94 0.66
C THR A 105 14.89 -12.47 1.59
N PRO A 106 14.79 -12.23 2.91
CA PRO A 106 15.78 -12.74 3.85
C PRO A 106 15.89 -14.27 3.76
N PRO A 107 17.09 -14.87 3.93
CA PRO A 107 17.27 -16.32 3.86
C PRO A 107 16.44 -17.10 4.88
N LYS A 108 16.11 -16.48 6.03
CA LYS A 108 15.27 -17.07 7.06
C LYS A 108 13.76 -17.07 6.72
N GLY A 109 13.36 -16.48 5.59
CA GLY A 109 11.97 -16.26 5.21
C GLY A 109 11.46 -14.87 5.59
N GLY A 110 10.24 -14.56 5.16
CA GLY A 110 9.59 -13.27 5.33
C GLY A 110 9.98 -12.29 4.23
N LEU A 111 9.56 -11.03 4.38
CA LEU A 111 9.93 -9.94 3.49
C LEU A 111 10.70 -8.88 4.29
N ARG A 112 11.72 -8.30 3.66
CA ARG A 112 12.40 -7.09 4.14
C ARG A 112 12.12 -5.97 3.17
N ILE A 113 11.58 -4.87 3.67
CA ILE A 113 11.21 -3.72 2.83
C ILE A 113 12.02 -2.53 3.27
N VAL A 114 12.74 -1.95 2.31
CA VAL A 114 13.61 -0.81 2.55
C VAL A 114 12.96 0.40 1.90
N PHE A 115 12.55 1.36 2.71
CA PHE A 115 11.96 2.62 2.27
C PHE A 115 13.03 3.71 2.28
N LYS A 116 13.18 4.40 1.15
CA LYS A 116 14.02 5.59 0.99
C LYS A 116 13.17 6.78 0.59
N GLN A 117 13.13 7.77 1.47
CA GLN A 117 12.28 8.95 1.29
C GLN A 117 12.77 9.82 0.13
N ARG A 118 11.84 10.42 -0.59
CA ARG A 118 12.07 11.44 -1.62
C ARG A 118 11.00 12.53 -1.47
N ILE A 119 11.39 13.78 -1.72
CA ILE A 119 10.45 14.90 -1.80
C ILE A 119 10.16 15.15 -3.28
N VAL A 120 8.89 15.20 -3.65
CA VAL A 120 8.46 15.56 -5.01
C VAL A 120 7.71 16.89 -4.92
N GLN A 121 8.38 17.96 -5.36
CA GLN A 121 7.78 19.28 -5.48
C GLN A 121 7.07 19.38 -6.83
N GLN A 122 5.76 19.65 -6.85
CA GLN A 122 4.97 19.69 -8.09
C GLN A 122 4.66 21.11 -8.61
N ALA A 123 5.06 22.18 -7.92
CA ALA A 123 4.86 23.55 -8.40
C ALA A 123 5.93 24.54 -7.88
N PRO A 124 6.16 25.69 -8.56
CA PRO A 124 7.16 26.66 -8.15
C PRO A 124 6.83 27.27 -6.77
N LYS A 125 7.90 27.44 -5.99
CA LYS A 125 8.01 27.99 -4.62
C LYS A 125 6.88 28.96 -4.19
N LEU A 126 6.10 28.53 -3.20
CA LEU A 126 5.63 29.43 -2.14
C LEU A 126 6.62 29.28 -0.97
N ASP A 127 6.98 30.38 -0.31
CA ASP A 127 7.88 30.45 0.86
C ASP A 127 7.29 29.83 2.14
N GLN A 128 6.44 28.81 2.01
CA GLN A 128 5.79 28.15 3.12
C GLN A 128 6.60 26.94 3.61
N PRO A 129 6.68 26.73 4.95
CA PRO A 129 7.38 25.59 5.52
C PRO A 129 6.70 24.29 5.09
N ILE A 130 7.48 23.40 4.46
CA ILE A 130 7.06 22.06 4.06
C ILE A 130 7.25 21.14 5.28
N SER A 131 6.20 20.43 5.68
CA SER A 131 6.30 19.41 6.73
C SER A 131 6.67 18.09 6.10
N VAL A 132 7.94 17.70 6.26
CA VAL A 132 8.49 16.48 5.71
C VAL A 132 8.97 15.61 6.88
N PRO A 133 8.65 14.31 6.92
CA PRO A 133 9.30 13.40 7.85
C PRO A 133 10.82 13.51 7.67
N THR A 134 11.60 13.65 8.75
CA THR A 134 13.07 13.70 8.65
C THR A 134 13.57 12.47 7.90
N GLU A 135 14.45 12.66 6.91
CA GLU A 135 14.96 11.62 6.02
C GLU A 135 15.38 10.37 6.83
N LYS A 136 14.53 9.35 6.81
CA LYS A 136 14.71 8.13 7.61
C LYS A 136 14.61 6.97 6.67
N LEU A 137 15.77 6.37 6.35
CA LEU A 137 15.81 5.00 5.86
C LEU A 137 14.99 4.16 6.84
N ARG A 138 13.90 3.58 6.37
CA ARG A 138 13.04 2.74 7.20
C ARG A 138 13.13 1.32 6.68
N VAL A 139 13.49 0.40 7.56
CA VAL A 139 13.47 -1.03 7.26
C VAL A 139 12.27 -1.64 7.98
N LEU A 140 11.45 -2.35 7.24
CA LEU A 140 10.34 -3.12 7.77
C LEU A 140 10.60 -4.60 7.53
N LEU A 141 10.50 -5.40 8.58
CA LEU A 141 10.56 -6.86 8.51
C LEU A 141 9.15 -7.40 8.67
N VAL A 142 8.72 -8.24 7.74
CA VAL A 142 7.40 -8.86 7.71
C VAL A 142 7.57 -10.36 7.79
N ASP A 143 7.03 -10.97 8.86
CA ASP A 143 7.01 -12.45 9.02
C ASP A 143 8.41 -13.09 8.92
N VAL A 144 9.44 -12.39 9.43
CA VAL A 144 10.82 -12.88 9.51
C VAL A 144 11.01 -13.65 10.83
N PRO A 145 11.39 -14.93 10.82
CA PRO A 145 11.56 -15.68 12.06
C PRO A 145 12.71 -15.14 12.93
N GLY A 146 12.40 -14.83 14.19
CA GLY A 146 13.38 -14.40 15.20
C GLY A 146 13.90 -12.96 15.05
N SER A 147 13.14 -12.11 14.34
CA SER A 147 13.32 -10.65 14.31
C SER A 147 12.48 -9.94 15.37
#